data_AF-A0A820MTV9-F1
#
_entry.id   AF-A0A820MTV9-F1
#
_cell.length_a   1.000
_cell.length_b   1.000
_cell.length_c   1.000
_cell.angle_alpha   90.00
_cell.angle_beta   90.00
_cell.angle_gamma   90.00
#
_symmetry.space_group_name_H-M   'P 1'
#
loop_
_entity.id
_entity.type
_entity.pdbx_description
1 polymer ?
#
loop_
_entity_poly.entity_id
_entity_poly.type
_entity_poly.pdbx_seq_one_letter_code
_entity_poly.pdbx_strand_id
1 'polypeptide(L)'
;MSNKKRPHSRYDKQQLINAVRAVTDNRMSSVKASHDYHVPQSIIRTHVRNTSLRIGAGRKFYLSSKQERYLVELIKALESIGVRLTKIVLKKSCW
;
A
#
# COMPACT_ATOMS: atom_id res chain seq x y z
N MET A 1 -27.06 -20.38 -15.24
CA MET A 1 -26.69 -19.71 -13.97
C MET A 1 -26.23 -18.30 -14.30
N SER A 2 -26.92 -17.28 -13.77
CA SER A 2 -26.75 -15.88 -14.17
C SER A 2 -25.39 -15.31 -13.72
N ASN A 3 -24.56 -14.89 -14.67
CA ASN A 3 -23.25 -14.29 -14.42
C ASN A 3 -23.47 -12.83 -13.99
N LYS A 4 -23.74 -12.59 -12.70
CA LYS A 4 -23.90 -11.24 -12.12
C LYS A 4 -22.59 -10.47 -12.29
N LYS A 5 -22.52 -9.63 -13.34
CA LYS A 5 -21.47 -8.62 -13.50
C LYS A 5 -21.50 -7.72 -12.26
N ARG A 6 -20.42 -7.74 -11.48
CA ARG A 6 -20.29 -6.92 -10.27
C ARG A 6 -20.35 -5.45 -10.70
N PRO A 7 -21.16 -4.60 -10.05
CA PRO A 7 -21.24 -3.19 -10.42
C PRO A 7 -19.83 -2.58 -10.38
N HIS A 8 -19.47 -1.84 -11.43
CA HIS A 8 -18.23 -1.07 -11.44
C HIS A 8 -18.15 -0.26 -10.15
N SER A 9 -17.10 -0.50 -9.37
CA SER A 9 -16.85 0.22 -8.14
C SER A 9 -16.86 1.72 -8.42
N ARG A 10 -17.72 2.49 -7.73
CA ARG A 10 -17.80 3.96 -7.86
C ARG A 10 -16.55 4.70 -7.36
N TYR A 11 -15.60 3.98 -6.80
CA TYR A 11 -14.37 4.52 -6.24
C TYR A 11 -13.16 3.91 -6.93
N ASP A 12 -12.16 4.77 -7.15
CA ASP A 12 -10.89 4.37 -7.72
C ASP A 12 -10.13 3.44 -6.78
N LYS A 13 -9.39 2.52 -7.38
CA LYS A 13 -8.61 1.50 -6.70
C LYS A 13 -7.48 2.14 -5.88
N GLN A 14 -6.85 3.21 -6.37
CA GLN A 14 -5.80 3.92 -5.63
C GLN A 14 -6.36 4.64 -4.40
N GLN A 15 -7.55 5.23 -4.51
CA GLN A 15 -8.25 5.86 -3.40
C GLN A 15 -8.55 4.86 -2.27
N LEU A 16 -9.00 3.65 -2.62
CA LEU A 16 -9.19 2.57 -1.64
C LEU A 16 -7.88 2.19 -0.93
N ILE A 17 -6.75 2.06 -1.65
CA ILE A 17 -5.45 1.79 -1.02
C ILE A 17 -5.11 2.89 -0.01
N ASN A 18 -5.21 4.14 -0.44
CA ASN A 18 -4.80 5.29 0.35
C ASN A 18 -5.67 5.40 1.62
N ALA A 19 -6.98 5.22 1.49
CA ALA A 19 -7.92 5.21 2.61
C ALA A 19 -7.61 4.09 3.61
N VAL A 20 -7.42 2.85 3.15
CA VAL A 20 -7.14 1.69 4.00
C VAL A 20 -5.80 1.83 4.72
N ARG A 21 -4.78 2.40 4.05
CA ARG A 21 -3.47 2.70 4.65
C ARG A 21 -3.58 3.78 5.72
N ALA A 22 -4.24 4.90 5.42
CA ALA A 22 -4.38 6.00 6.37
C ALA A 22 -5.08 5.56 7.67
N VAL A 23 -6.07 4.67 7.56
CA VAL A 23 -6.73 4.06 8.73
C VAL A 23 -5.85 3.01 9.42
N THR A 24 -5.19 2.14 8.66
CA THR A 24 -4.29 1.10 9.21
C THR A 24 -3.12 1.70 9.98
N ASP A 25 -2.56 2.81 9.49
CA ASP A 25 -1.44 3.52 10.10
C ASP A 25 -1.89 4.44 11.26
N ASN A 26 -3.16 4.39 11.68
CA ASN A 26 -3.77 5.28 12.67
C ASN A 26 -3.61 6.78 12.37
N ARG A 27 -3.43 7.17 11.09
CA ARG A 27 -3.34 8.57 10.69
C ARG A 27 -4.70 9.27 10.70
N MET A 28 -5.80 8.52 10.56
CA MET A 28 -7.17 9.03 10.62
C MET A 28 -8.20 7.92 10.87
N SER A 29 -9.42 8.31 11.28
CA SER A 29 -10.54 7.39 11.47
C SER A 29 -11.13 6.93 10.14
N SER A 30 -11.81 5.78 10.12
CA SER A 30 -12.51 5.31 8.91
C SER A 30 -13.61 6.24 8.42
N VAL A 31 -14.19 7.05 9.31
CA VAL A 31 -15.20 8.07 8.96
C VAL A 31 -14.53 9.17 8.14
N LYS A 32 -13.41 9.72 8.64
CA LYS A 32 -12.65 10.77 7.96
C LYS A 32 -12.08 10.28 6.62
N ALA A 33 -11.52 9.07 6.61
CA ALA A 33 -11.01 8.46 5.38
C ALA A 33 -12.11 8.23 4.33
N SER A 34 -13.36 7.97 4.74
CA SER A 34 -14.47 7.80 3.81
C SER A 34 -14.78 9.09 3.06
N HIS A 35 -14.77 10.20 3.79
CA HIS A 35 -14.98 11.54 3.24
C HIS A 35 -13.82 11.95 2.32
N ASP A 36 -12.59 11.86 2.80
CA ASP A 36 -11.42 12.41 2.10
C ASP A 36 -11.07 11.63 0.82
N TYR A 37 -11.26 10.30 0.81
CA TYR A 37 -10.91 9.44 -0.32
C TYR A 37 -12.12 8.98 -1.15
N HIS A 38 -13.34 9.43 -0.83
CA HIS A 38 -14.57 9.08 -1.56
C HIS A 38 -14.84 7.56 -1.65
N VAL A 39 -14.41 6.81 -0.64
CA VAL A 39 -14.63 5.36 -0.54
C VAL A 39 -15.63 5.09 0.59
N PRO A 40 -16.66 4.26 0.42
CA PRO A 40 -17.60 3.96 1.49
C PRO A 40 -16.91 3.39 2.73
N GLN A 41 -17.26 3.92 3.91
CA GLN A 41 -16.69 3.50 5.20
C GLN A 41 -16.77 1.98 5.41
N SER A 42 -17.86 1.35 4.98
CA SER A 42 -18.06 -0.11 5.08
C SER A 42 -17.02 -0.92 4.31
N ILE A 43 -16.61 -0.42 3.13
CA ILE A 43 -15.57 -1.04 2.31
C ILE A 43 -14.21 -0.88 2.97
N ILE A 44 -13.89 0.33 3.46
CA ILE A 44 -12.64 0.62 4.19
C ILE A 44 -12.54 -0.31 5.40
N ARG A 45 -13.59 -0.40 6.24
CA ARG A 45 -13.61 -1.27 7.42
C ARG A 45 -13.44 -2.75 7.07
N THR A 46 -14.09 -3.21 6.01
CA THR A 46 -13.93 -4.59 5.52
C THR A 46 -12.49 -4.88 5.14
N HIS A 47 -11.84 -3.95 4.42
CA HIS A 47 -10.46 -4.10 4.00
C HIS A 47 -9.50 -3.97 5.19
N VAL A 48 -9.75 -3.08 6.15
CA VAL A 48 -8.92 -2.96 7.37
C VAL A 48 -8.99 -4.22 8.22
N ARG A 49 -10.18 -4.85 8.35
CA ARG A 49 -10.37 -6.07 9.15
C ARG A 49 -9.80 -7.32 8.47
N ASN A 50 -9.94 -7.45 7.16
CA ASN A 50 -9.47 -8.63 6.42
C ASN A 50 -8.05 -8.44 5.90
N THR A 51 -7.06 -9.01 6.59
CA THR A 51 -5.64 -8.96 6.22
C THR A 51 -5.36 -9.45 4.80
N SER A 52 -6.12 -10.42 4.28
CA SER A 52 -6.04 -10.89 2.89
C SER A 52 -6.43 -9.82 1.86
N LEU A 53 -7.30 -8.88 2.21
CA LEU A 53 -7.74 -7.78 1.36
C LEU A 53 -6.88 -6.50 1.54
N ARG A 54 -6.15 -6.39 2.67
CA ARG A 54 -5.16 -5.32 2.92
C ARG A 54 -3.98 -5.39 1.97
N ILE A 55 -3.64 -6.62 1.57
CA ILE A 55 -2.48 -6.97 0.74
C ILE A 55 -2.60 -6.39 -0.66
N GLY A 56 -3.80 -5.96 -1.08
CA GLY A 56 -3.89 -5.33 -2.37
C GLY A 56 -5.23 -4.76 -2.75
N ALA A 57 -5.25 -3.45 -2.93
CA ALA A 57 -5.27 -2.99 -4.30
C ALA A 57 -3.89 -2.98 -5.05
N GLY A 58 -2.90 -3.82 -4.71
CA GLY A 58 -2.85 -5.13 -5.38
C GLY A 58 -1.61 -6.01 -5.09
N ARG A 59 -0.72 -5.70 -4.14
CA ARG A 59 0.53 -6.48 -3.96
C ARG A 59 1.02 -6.58 -2.52
N LYS A 60 1.40 -7.79 -2.13
CA LYS A 60 2.00 -8.13 -0.82
C LYS A 60 3.33 -7.41 -0.67
N PHE A 61 3.47 -6.60 0.37
CA PHE A 61 4.74 -6.00 0.73
C PHE A 61 5.62 -7.08 1.35
N TYR A 62 6.81 -7.28 0.79
CA TYR A 62 7.83 -8.17 1.36
C TYR A 62 8.50 -7.54 2.60
N LEU A 63 8.41 -6.21 2.73
CA LEU A 63 8.99 -5.43 3.82
C LEU A 63 7.90 -4.63 4.55
N SER A 64 8.03 -4.50 5.87
CA SER A 64 7.25 -3.55 6.66
C SER A 64 7.68 -2.10 6.38
N SER A 65 6.81 -1.12 6.67
CA SER A 65 7.12 0.31 6.49
C SER A 65 8.35 0.79 7.27
N LYS A 66 8.72 0.09 8.36
CA LYS A 66 9.94 0.36 9.12
C LYS A 66 11.18 -0.19 8.39
N GLN A 67 11.09 -1.42 7.87
CA GLN A 67 12.14 -2.05 7.08
C GLN A 67 12.38 -1.31 5.75
N GLU A 68 11.32 -0.85 5.10
CA GLU A 68 11.43 -0.07 3.87
C GLU A 68 12.11 1.28 4.12
N ARG A 69 11.75 1.99 5.20
CA ARG A 69 12.44 3.21 5.62
C ARG A 69 13.92 2.96 5.90
N TYR A 70 14.23 1.90 6.63
CA TYR A 70 15.61 1.52 6.92
C TYR A 70 16.41 1.20 5.65
N LEU A 71 15.80 0.50 4.69
CA LEU A 71 16.42 0.20 3.40
C LEU A 71 16.71 1.49 2.61
N VAL A 72 15.78 2.46 2.62
CA VAL A 72 15.97 3.76 1.95
C VAL A 72 17.11 4.55 2.60
N GLU A 73 17.21 4.55 3.93
CA GLU A 73 18.31 5.18 4.67
C GLU A 73 19.66 4.55 4.27
N LEU A 74 19.73 3.22 4.22
CA LEU A 74 20.94 2.50 3.78
C LEU A 74 21.33 2.83 2.34
N ILE A 75 20.36 2.90 1.43
CA ILE A 75 20.58 3.26 0.03
C ILE A 75 21.20 4.68 -0.07
N LYS A 76 20.67 5.65 0.69
CA LYS A 76 21.21 7.01 0.74
C LYS A 76 22.62 7.05 1.35
N ALA A 77 22.86 6.27 2.39
CA ALA A 77 24.18 6.17 3.00
C ALA A 77 25.22 5.57 2.02
N LEU A 78 24.83 4.56 1.24
CA LEU A 78 25.71 3.98 0.21
C LEU A 78 26.05 4.98 -0.89
N GLU A 79 25.09 5.81 -1.32
CA GLU A 79 25.34 6.90 -2.27
C GLU A 79 26.34 7.92 -1.72
N SER A 80 26.26 8.24 -0.41
CA SER A 80 27.22 9.17 0.23
C SER A 80 28.67 8.66 0.27
N ILE A 81 28.88 7.35 0.14
CA ILE A 81 30.22 6.72 0.09
C ILE A 81 30.72 6.61 -1.36
N GLY A 82 29.99 7.17 -2.33
CA GLY A 82 30.36 7.17 -3.75
C GLY A 82 29.95 5.91 -4.51
N VAL A 83 29.15 5.03 -3.89
CA VAL A 83 28.60 3.85 -4.57
C VAL A 83 27.44 4.31 -5.45
N ARG A 84 27.67 4.38 -6.76
CA ARG A 84 26.64 4.74 -7.73
C ARG A 84 25.64 3.59 -7.88
N LEU A 85 24.52 3.68 -7.17
CA LEU A 85 23.46 2.66 -7.21
C LEU A 85 22.69 2.73 -8.54
N THR A 86 23.13 1.94 -9.53
CA THR A 86 22.36 1.72 -10.75
C THR A 86 21.34 0.60 -10.53
N LYS A 87 20.20 0.63 -11.25
CA LYS A 87 19.14 -0.42 -11.19
C LYS A 87 19.68 -1.84 -11.37
N ILE A 88 20.87 -2.00 -11.97
CA ILE A 88 21.57 -3.27 -12.18
C ILE A 88 22.14 -3.82 -10.86
N VAL A 89 22.68 -2.96 -10.00
CA VAL A 89 23.27 -3.35 -8.70
C VAL A 89 22.19 -3.89 -7.76
N LEU A 90 21.03 -3.21 -7.70
CA LEU A 90 19.88 -3.65 -6.90
C LEU A 90 19.25 -4.95 -7.42
N LYS A 91 19.52 -5.36 -8.66
CA LYS A 91 18.96 -6.57 -9.28
C LYS A 91 19.85 -7.81 -9.10
N LYS A 92 21.14 -7.65 -8.76
CA LYS A 92 22.10 -8.76 -8.59
C LYS A 92 22.18 -9.32 -7.17
N SER A 93 21.51 -8.69 -6.20
CA SER A 93 21.39 -9.21 -4.83
C SER A 93 20.15 -10.10 -4.69
N CYS A 94 20.04 -11.13 -5.52
CA CYS A 94 19.10 -12.23 -5.31
C CYS A 94 19.87 -13.39 -4.68
N TRP A 95 19.70 -13.56 -3.37
CA TRP A 95 19.81 -14.85 -2.70
C TRP A 95 18.42 -15.45 -2.60
#